data_AF-A0A933JGZ6-F1
#
_entry.id   AF-A0A933JGZ6-F1
#
_cell.length_a   1.000
_cell.length_b   1.000
_cell.length_c   1.000
_cell.angle_alpha   90.00
_cell.angle_beta   90.00
_cell.angle_gamma   90.00
#
_symmetry.space_group_name_H-M   'P 1'
#
loop_
_entity.id
_entity.type
_entity.pdbx_description
1 polymer ?
#
loop_
_entity_poly.entity_id
_entity_poly.type
_entity_poly.pdbx_seq_one_letter_code
_entity_poly.pdbx_strand_id
1 'polypeptide(L)'
;MEATSNNQNRRQFLLDVAKTACGVGMLGLGLGLYARQARALPPAAIRPPGALAEQDFQGACIRCGMCVRDCPYNILELARPEDDLATGTPYFVARDIPCEMCEDIPCVKACPTGALDHQLTDINKARMGLAALVDQETCLNFLGLRCDVCYRVCPVIDKAITLERTHNVRTTRHTMFLPTVHSEHCTGCGKCEKSCVLEVAAIKVFPIRLAKGELGAHYLIGWEEQRKAGESLVAPEIEHQYNLPEGYKYEQGPGLSGEAAPPAAAQPGVPKALHGDQL
;
A
#
# COMPACT_ATOMS: atom_id res chain seq x y z
N MET A 1 -71.30 32.58 -10.78
CA MET A 1 -70.11 32.40 -11.65
C MET A 1 -68.78 32.35 -10.88
N GLU A 2 -68.73 32.67 -9.58
CA GLU A 2 -67.45 32.67 -8.81
C GLU A 2 -66.94 31.28 -8.39
N ALA A 3 -67.82 30.29 -8.13
CA ALA A 3 -67.40 28.98 -7.64
C ALA A 3 -66.60 28.14 -8.67
N THR A 4 -66.83 28.36 -9.97
CA THR A 4 -66.13 27.67 -11.07
C THR A 4 -64.72 28.22 -11.33
N SER A 5 -64.48 29.51 -11.05
CA SER A 5 -63.17 30.16 -11.21
C SER A 5 -62.15 29.67 -10.16
N ASN A 6 -62.58 29.53 -8.91
CA ASN A 6 -61.70 29.11 -7.80
C ASN A 6 -61.19 27.66 -7.97
N ASN A 7 -62.00 26.78 -8.58
CA ASN A 7 -61.62 25.39 -8.81
C ASN A 7 -60.60 25.23 -9.96
N GLN A 8 -60.65 26.10 -10.97
CA GLN A 8 -59.64 26.12 -12.04
C GLN A 8 -58.28 26.65 -11.54
N ASN A 9 -58.28 27.69 -10.70
CA ASN A 9 -57.05 28.24 -10.12
C ASN A 9 -56.34 27.25 -9.18
N ARG A 10 -57.08 26.50 -8.35
CA ARG A 10 -56.49 25.43 -7.51
C ARG A 10 -55.88 24.31 -8.35
N ARG A 11 -56.53 23.91 -9.45
CA ARG A 11 -56.02 22.86 -10.34
C ARG A 11 -54.75 23.29 -11.06
N GLN A 12 -54.68 24.53 -11.53
CA GLN A 12 -53.47 25.08 -12.15
C GLN A 12 -52.32 25.18 -11.13
N PHE A 13 -52.58 25.69 -9.93
CA PHE A 13 -51.59 25.74 -8.86
C PHE A 13 -51.01 24.35 -8.52
N LEU A 14 -51.86 23.33 -8.35
CA LEU A 14 -51.39 21.96 -8.08
C LEU A 14 -50.58 21.37 -9.24
N LEU A 15 -50.96 21.66 -10.49
CA LEU A 15 -50.21 21.21 -11.67
C LEU A 15 -48.85 21.89 -11.76
N ASP A 16 -48.74 23.17 -11.43
CA ASP A 16 -47.47 23.89 -11.49
C ASP A 16 -46.52 23.50 -10.36
N VAL A 17 -47.05 23.22 -9.16
CA VAL A 17 -46.28 22.60 -8.06
C VAL A 17 -45.79 21.21 -8.45
N ALA A 18 -46.64 20.37 -9.06
CA ALA A 18 -46.23 19.03 -9.49
C ALA A 18 -45.13 19.07 -10.59
N LYS A 19 -45.25 19.97 -11.55
CA LYS A 19 -44.24 20.16 -12.62
C LYS A 19 -42.91 20.65 -12.06
N THR A 20 -42.93 21.65 -11.18
CA THR A 20 -41.71 22.19 -10.56
C THR A 20 -41.05 21.17 -9.64
N ALA A 21 -41.83 20.43 -8.83
CA ALA A 21 -41.31 19.35 -8.01
C ALA A 21 -40.68 18.22 -8.84
N CYS A 22 -41.31 17.82 -9.95
CA CYS A 22 -40.71 16.84 -10.87
C CYS A 22 -39.45 17.38 -11.56
N GLY A 23 -39.48 18.63 -12.02
CA GLY A 23 -38.33 19.26 -12.68
C GLY A 23 -37.12 19.37 -11.76
N VAL A 24 -37.31 19.90 -10.54
CA VAL A 24 -36.25 19.99 -9.53
C VAL A 24 -35.82 18.61 -9.06
N GLY A 25 -36.75 17.66 -8.92
CA GLY A 25 -36.46 16.27 -8.55
C GLY A 25 -35.57 15.58 -9.58
N MET A 26 -35.89 15.68 -10.88
CA MET A 26 -35.08 15.12 -11.96
C MET A 26 -33.72 15.79 -12.08
N LEU A 27 -33.66 17.12 -11.92
CA LEU A 27 -32.40 17.86 -11.96
C LEU A 27 -31.49 17.50 -10.77
N GLY A 28 -32.07 17.38 -9.57
CA GLY A 28 -31.37 16.96 -8.36
C GLY A 28 -30.86 15.52 -8.43
N LEU A 29 -31.66 14.60 -8.99
CA LEU A 29 -31.23 13.23 -9.29
C LEU A 29 -30.10 13.20 -10.32
N GLY A 30 -30.23 13.96 -11.41
CA GLY A 30 -29.20 14.06 -12.45
C GLY A 30 -27.87 14.58 -11.89
N LEU A 31 -27.89 15.65 -11.11
CA LEU A 31 -26.71 16.20 -10.44
C LEU A 31 -26.13 15.23 -9.39
N GLY A 32 -26.98 14.56 -8.63
CA GLY A 32 -26.57 13.58 -7.62
C GLY A 32 -25.87 12.36 -8.21
N LEU A 33 -26.39 11.83 -9.33
CA LEU A 33 -25.76 10.74 -10.07
C LEU A 33 -24.42 11.18 -10.68
N TYR A 34 -24.39 12.38 -11.28
CA TYR A 34 -23.16 12.94 -11.84
C TYR A 34 -22.06 13.14 -10.78
N ALA A 35 -22.42 13.65 -9.60
CA ALA A 35 -21.46 13.88 -8.51
C ALA A 35 -20.88 12.58 -7.93
N ARG A 36 -21.62 11.46 -7.97
CA ARG A 36 -21.16 10.16 -7.46
C ARG A 36 -20.04 9.56 -8.31
N GLN A 37 -20.03 9.82 -9.62
CA GLN A 37 -19.03 9.29 -10.55
C GLN A 37 -17.63 9.92 -10.37
N ALA A 38 -17.50 10.97 -9.55
CA ALA A 38 -16.27 11.73 -9.38
C ALA A 38 -15.35 11.25 -8.26
N ARG A 39 -15.65 10.15 -7.54
CA ARG A 39 -14.88 9.77 -6.35
C ARG A 39 -14.50 8.30 -6.28
N ALA A 40 -13.18 8.11 -6.25
CA ALA A 40 -12.40 6.92 -5.90
C ALA A 40 -12.39 5.78 -6.92
N LEU A 41 -11.17 5.38 -7.29
CA LEU A 41 -10.91 4.11 -7.98
C LEU A 41 -11.26 2.94 -7.04
N PRO A 42 -12.11 1.98 -7.45
CA PRO A 42 -12.41 0.79 -6.67
C PRO A 42 -11.14 -0.06 -6.54
N PRO A 43 -11.02 -0.86 -5.46
CA PRO A 43 -9.78 -1.57 -5.14
C PRO A 43 -9.27 -2.53 -6.23
N ALA A 44 -10.19 -3.08 -7.05
CA ALA A 44 -9.86 -4.05 -8.10
C ALA A 44 -9.43 -3.40 -9.43
N ALA A 45 -9.69 -2.10 -9.62
CA ALA A 45 -9.38 -1.43 -10.87
C ALA A 45 -8.02 -0.74 -10.78
N ILE A 46 -7.15 -1.05 -11.75
CA ILE A 46 -5.79 -0.54 -11.83
C ILE A 46 -5.65 0.29 -13.11
N ARG A 47 -4.93 1.41 -13.03
CA ARG A 47 -4.71 2.30 -14.18
C ARG A 47 -3.59 1.77 -15.09
N PRO A 48 -3.58 2.14 -16.39
CA PRO A 48 -2.52 1.76 -17.30
C PRO A 48 -1.11 2.20 -16.82
N PRO A 49 -0.03 1.62 -17.38
CA PRO A 49 1.33 2.09 -17.15
C PRO A 49 1.46 3.59 -17.39
N GLY A 50 2.21 4.28 -16.54
CA GLY A 50 2.48 5.71 -16.65
C GLY A 50 1.31 6.62 -16.22
N ALA A 51 0.20 6.09 -15.74
CA ALA A 51 -0.87 6.95 -15.24
C ALA A 51 -0.39 7.87 -14.11
N LEU A 52 -0.78 9.15 -14.21
CA LEU A 52 -0.55 10.12 -13.15
C LEU A 52 -1.32 9.74 -11.88
N ALA A 53 -1.08 10.47 -10.79
CA ALA A 53 -1.89 10.37 -9.59
C ALA A 53 -3.39 10.53 -9.95
N GLU A 54 -4.27 9.78 -9.28
CA GLU A 54 -5.66 9.60 -9.74
C GLU A 54 -6.38 10.93 -10.02
N GLN A 55 -6.17 11.97 -9.22
CA GLN A 55 -6.79 13.29 -9.45
C GLN A 55 -6.28 13.95 -10.74
N ASP A 56 -4.97 13.97 -10.95
CA ASP A 56 -4.34 14.56 -12.14
C ASP A 56 -4.68 13.76 -13.40
N PHE A 57 -4.70 12.42 -13.27
CA PHE A 57 -5.14 11.52 -14.33
C PHE A 57 -6.57 11.82 -14.78
N GLN A 58 -7.51 12.00 -13.84
CA GLN A 58 -8.89 12.34 -14.17
C GLN A 58 -9.04 13.69 -14.86
N GLY A 59 -8.21 14.67 -14.49
CA GLY A 59 -8.19 15.99 -15.11
C GLY A 59 -7.59 16.01 -16.52
N ALA A 60 -6.57 15.18 -16.76
CA ALA A 60 -5.85 15.12 -18.03
C ALA A 60 -6.45 14.13 -19.05
N CYS A 61 -7.18 13.11 -18.58
CA CYS A 61 -7.74 12.07 -19.43
C CYS A 61 -8.98 12.58 -20.18
N ILE A 62 -8.85 12.74 -21.50
CA ILE A 62 -9.94 13.12 -22.39
C ILE A 62 -10.84 11.95 -22.83
N ARG A 63 -10.64 10.75 -22.26
CA ARG A 63 -11.47 9.55 -22.51
C ARG A 63 -11.54 9.11 -23.97
N CYS A 64 -10.44 9.28 -24.70
CA CYS A 64 -10.35 8.99 -26.14
C CYS A 64 -10.23 7.48 -26.48
N GLY A 65 -9.87 6.64 -25.51
CA GLY A 65 -9.71 5.20 -25.70
C GLY A 65 -8.50 4.75 -26.53
N MET A 66 -7.58 5.65 -26.89
CA MET A 66 -6.42 5.28 -27.72
C MET A 66 -5.47 4.30 -27.02
N CYS A 67 -5.28 4.45 -25.71
CA CYS A 67 -4.49 3.51 -24.93
C CYS A 67 -5.10 2.10 -24.87
N VAL A 68 -6.44 1.99 -24.91
CA VAL A 68 -7.17 0.72 -24.98
C VAL A 68 -6.99 0.06 -26.34
N ARG A 69 -7.17 0.83 -27.42
CA ARG A 69 -6.97 0.37 -28.80
C ARG A 69 -5.55 -0.12 -29.06
N ASP A 70 -4.56 0.60 -28.56
CA ASP A 70 -3.14 0.32 -28.85
C ASP A 70 -2.52 -0.65 -27.82
N CYS A 71 -3.33 -1.22 -26.90
CA CYS A 71 -2.91 -2.31 -26.04
C CYS A 71 -2.93 -3.64 -26.82
N PRO A 72 -1.78 -4.24 -27.17
CA PRO A 72 -1.75 -5.41 -28.07
C PRO A 72 -2.41 -6.66 -27.48
N TYR A 73 -2.54 -6.71 -26.15
CA TYR A 73 -3.12 -7.84 -25.43
C TYR A 73 -4.57 -7.59 -24.98
N ASN A 74 -5.18 -6.47 -25.37
CA ASN A 74 -6.55 -6.10 -25.00
C ASN A 74 -6.81 -6.16 -23.47
N ILE A 75 -5.83 -5.72 -22.69
CA ILE A 75 -5.88 -5.76 -21.21
C ILE A 75 -6.74 -4.62 -20.65
N LEU A 76 -6.70 -3.47 -21.31
CA LEU A 76 -7.36 -2.26 -20.84
C LEU A 76 -8.80 -2.22 -21.32
N GLU A 77 -9.70 -1.79 -20.45
CA GLU A 77 -11.11 -1.56 -20.75
C GLU A 77 -11.50 -0.12 -20.39
N LEU A 78 -12.53 0.41 -21.06
CA LEU A 78 -13.11 1.70 -20.70
C LEU A 78 -14.24 1.50 -19.71
N ALA A 79 -14.16 2.22 -18.59
CA ALA A 79 -15.21 2.24 -17.58
C ALA A 79 -16.56 2.65 -18.18
N ARG A 80 -17.59 1.84 -17.90
CA ARG A 80 -18.97 2.08 -18.28
C ARG A 80 -19.65 3.00 -17.25
N PRO A 81 -20.79 3.62 -17.58
CA PRO A 81 -21.53 4.47 -16.64
C PRO A 81 -21.93 3.75 -15.34
N GLU A 82 -22.13 2.43 -15.43
CA GLU A 82 -22.57 1.55 -14.36
C GLU A 82 -21.42 0.96 -13.53
N ASP A 83 -20.17 1.20 -13.92
CA ASP A 83 -19.02 0.88 -13.09
C ASP A 83 -18.83 1.93 -12.00
N ASP A 84 -18.23 1.54 -10.87
CA ASP A 84 -17.80 2.43 -9.77
C ASP A 84 -16.56 3.27 -10.15
N LEU A 85 -16.38 3.53 -11.44
CA LEU A 85 -15.26 4.21 -12.06
C LEU A 85 -15.75 5.45 -12.80
N ALA A 86 -14.88 6.44 -12.94
CA ALA A 86 -15.16 7.56 -13.83
C ALA A 86 -15.36 7.05 -15.26
N THR A 87 -16.57 7.23 -15.82
CA THR A 87 -16.94 6.73 -17.14
C THR A 87 -15.91 7.14 -18.21
N GLY A 88 -15.62 6.22 -19.13
CA GLY A 88 -14.72 6.43 -20.25
C GLY A 88 -13.24 6.49 -19.87
N THR A 89 -12.88 6.24 -18.61
CA THR A 89 -11.48 6.14 -18.20
C THR A 89 -10.95 4.72 -18.33
N PRO A 90 -9.70 4.53 -18.81
CA PRO A 90 -9.11 3.21 -18.97
C PRO A 90 -8.70 2.59 -17.65
N TYR A 91 -8.94 1.29 -17.48
CA TYR A 91 -8.51 0.50 -16.34
C TYR A 91 -8.28 -0.97 -16.75
N PHE A 92 -7.69 -1.76 -15.87
CA PHE A 92 -7.70 -3.22 -15.97
C PHE A 92 -7.89 -3.85 -14.59
N VAL A 93 -8.31 -5.11 -14.56
CA VAL A 93 -8.44 -5.92 -13.34
C VAL A 93 -7.34 -6.98 -13.35
N ALA A 94 -6.41 -6.88 -12.41
CA ALA A 94 -5.21 -7.71 -12.35
C ALA A 94 -5.51 -9.22 -12.29
N ARG A 95 -6.60 -9.62 -11.62
CA ARG A 95 -7.03 -11.02 -11.52
C ARG A 95 -7.54 -11.60 -12.84
N ASP A 96 -8.08 -10.76 -13.72
CA ASP A 96 -8.67 -11.18 -15.00
C ASP A 96 -7.58 -11.27 -16.07
N ILE A 97 -6.97 -10.13 -16.39
CA ILE A 97 -5.88 -10.04 -17.36
C ILE A 97 -4.85 -9.01 -16.83
N PRO A 98 -3.64 -9.44 -16.43
CA PRO A 98 -2.62 -8.54 -15.91
C PRO A 98 -1.91 -7.77 -17.04
N CYS A 99 -1.18 -6.71 -16.67
CA CYS A 99 -0.31 -6.01 -17.59
C CYS A 99 0.83 -6.93 -18.07
N GLU A 100 0.96 -7.07 -19.39
CA GLU A 100 2.03 -7.87 -20.01
C GLU A 100 3.40 -7.18 -20.06
N MET A 101 3.52 -5.95 -19.53
CA MET A 101 4.79 -5.22 -19.40
C MET A 101 5.54 -5.06 -20.73
N CYS A 102 4.85 -4.57 -21.76
CA CYS A 102 5.42 -4.33 -23.08
C CYS A 102 6.60 -3.35 -23.01
N GLU A 103 7.76 -3.70 -23.59
CA GLU A 103 8.98 -2.89 -23.55
C GLU A 103 8.81 -1.52 -24.21
N ASP A 104 8.00 -1.46 -25.28
CA ASP A 104 7.75 -0.28 -26.08
C ASP A 104 6.58 0.58 -25.56
N ILE A 105 5.87 0.13 -24.53
CA ILE A 105 4.78 0.82 -23.82
C ILE A 105 3.81 1.56 -24.78
N PRO A 106 3.16 0.84 -25.71
CA PRO A 106 2.35 1.45 -26.77
C PRO A 106 1.16 2.24 -26.22
N CYS A 107 0.58 1.80 -25.10
CA CYS A 107 -0.52 2.49 -24.44
C CYS A 107 -0.17 3.92 -23.98
N VAL A 108 1.07 4.15 -23.52
CA VAL A 108 1.57 5.48 -23.14
C VAL A 108 1.79 6.33 -24.38
N LYS A 109 2.48 5.80 -25.39
CA LYS A 109 2.75 6.51 -26.65
C LYS A 109 1.48 6.93 -27.40
N ALA A 110 0.42 6.14 -27.28
CA ALA A 110 -0.88 6.41 -27.87
C ALA A 110 -1.66 7.53 -27.17
N CYS A 111 -1.28 7.90 -25.94
CA CYS A 111 -1.97 8.95 -25.21
C CYS A 111 -1.72 10.31 -25.89
N PRO A 112 -2.76 11.02 -26.37
CA PRO A 112 -2.57 12.33 -26.99
C PRO A 112 -2.40 13.45 -25.96
N THR A 113 -2.70 13.17 -24.69
CA THR A 113 -2.58 14.11 -23.58
C THR A 113 -1.48 13.66 -22.62
N GLY A 114 -1.24 14.43 -21.56
CA GLY A 114 -0.34 14.02 -20.47
C GLY A 114 -0.99 13.14 -19.40
N ALA A 115 -2.12 12.47 -19.69
CA ALA A 115 -2.76 11.60 -18.69
C ALA A 115 -1.90 10.38 -18.33
N LEU A 116 -1.14 9.89 -19.31
CA LEU A 116 -0.07 8.93 -19.11
C LEU A 116 1.27 9.66 -19.30
N ASP A 117 2.22 9.42 -18.42
CA ASP A 117 3.54 10.06 -18.44
C ASP A 117 4.41 9.51 -19.58
N HIS A 118 4.63 10.34 -20.60
CA HIS A 118 5.47 10.02 -21.75
C HIS A 118 6.96 9.93 -21.41
N GLN A 119 7.38 10.39 -20.23
CA GLN A 119 8.75 10.21 -19.75
C GLN A 119 9.02 8.79 -19.26
N LEU A 120 7.98 7.96 -19.10
CA LEU A 120 8.13 6.55 -18.79
C LEU A 120 8.66 5.81 -20.03
N THR A 121 9.98 5.59 -20.06
CA THR A 121 10.66 4.83 -21.13
C THR A 121 11.01 3.39 -20.74
N ASP A 122 11.00 3.09 -19.44
CA ASP A 122 11.29 1.75 -18.90
C ASP A 122 10.08 1.26 -18.13
N ILE A 123 9.45 0.20 -18.64
CA ILE A 123 8.22 -0.37 -18.08
C ILE A 123 8.38 -0.86 -16.63
N ASN A 124 9.60 -1.21 -16.21
CA ASN A 124 9.89 -1.62 -14.83
C ASN A 124 9.81 -0.45 -13.83
N LYS A 125 9.79 0.79 -14.32
CA LYS A 125 9.58 2.00 -13.51
C LYS A 125 8.11 2.40 -13.42
N ALA A 126 7.21 1.70 -14.11
CA ALA A 126 5.79 1.97 -14.00
C ALA A 126 5.30 1.78 -12.56
N ARG A 127 4.31 2.58 -12.15
CA ARG A 127 3.69 2.53 -10.81
C ARG A 127 2.17 2.49 -10.97
N MET A 128 1.67 1.41 -11.56
CA MET A 128 0.24 1.18 -11.80
C MET A 128 -0.51 0.91 -10.50
N GLY A 129 0.14 0.19 -9.58
CA GLY A 129 -0.41 -0.25 -8.31
C GLY A 129 0.66 -0.87 -7.43
N LEU A 130 0.25 -1.48 -6.31
CA LEU A 130 1.11 -2.19 -5.39
C LEU A 130 0.49 -3.54 -5.05
N ALA A 131 1.25 -4.62 -5.23
CA ALA A 131 0.85 -5.93 -4.77
C ALA A 131 0.99 -6.02 -3.24
N ALA A 132 -0.01 -6.57 -2.58
CA ALA A 132 -0.02 -6.82 -1.15
C ALA A 132 -0.46 -8.25 -0.89
N LEU A 133 0.23 -8.95 0.00
CA LEU A 133 -0.24 -10.23 0.52
C LEU A 133 -1.34 -9.94 1.55
N VAL A 134 -2.59 -10.11 1.12
CA VAL A 134 -3.78 -9.76 1.91
C VAL A 134 -4.14 -10.86 2.88
N ASP A 135 -3.97 -12.12 2.45
CA ASP A 135 -4.38 -13.28 3.21
C ASP A 135 -3.17 -14.20 3.51
N GLN A 136 -2.62 -14.03 4.70
CA GLN A 136 -1.55 -14.89 5.20
C GLN A 136 -2.07 -16.25 5.69
N GLU A 137 -3.36 -16.37 6.02
CA GLU A 137 -3.92 -17.62 6.54
C GLU A 137 -4.14 -18.65 5.43
N THR A 138 -4.52 -18.19 4.23
CA THR A 138 -4.74 -19.07 3.06
C THR A 138 -3.49 -19.22 2.19
N CYS A 139 -2.50 -18.33 2.30
CA CYS A 139 -1.29 -18.40 1.49
C CYS A 139 -0.54 -19.72 1.71
N LEU A 140 -0.30 -20.47 0.62
CA LEU A 140 0.37 -21.78 0.69
C LEU A 140 1.72 -21.74 1.41
N ASN A 141 2.51 -20.67 1.22
CA ASN A 141 3.80 -20.51 1.90
C ASN A 141 3.67 -20.33 3.42
N PHE A 142 2.64 -19.62 3.88
CA PHE A 142 2.36 -19.45 5.31
C PHE A 142 1.82 -20.73 5.93
N LEU A 143 1.12 -21.56 5.16
CA LEU A 143 0.71 -22.91 5.56
C LEU A 143 1.89 -23.91 5.60
N GLY A 144 3.08 -23.50 5.15
CA GLY A 144 4.29 -24.31 5.11
C GLY A 144 4.40 -25.22 3.88
N LEU A 145 3.57 -25.01 2.86
CA LEU A 145 3.70 -25.64 1.55
C LEU A 145 4.65 -24.82 0.69
N ARG A 146 5.40 -25.48 -0.20
CA ARG A 146 6.35 -24.79 -1.08
C ARG A 146 5.63 -24.24 -2.31
N CYS A 147 5.44 -22.93 -2.39
CA CYS A 147 4.90 -22.23 -3.55
C CYS A 147 5.81 -21.05 -3.92
N ASP A 148 6.22 -20.92 -5.17
CA ASP A 148 7.04 -19.80 -5.64
C ASP A 148 6.47 -19.15 -6.91
N VAL A 149 5.18 -19.38 -7.19
CA VAL A 149 4.53 -18.95 -8.43
C VAL A 149 4.48 -17.43 -8.55
N CYS A 150 4.03 -16.71 -7.51
CA CYS A 150 3.98 -15.24 -7.53
C CYS A 150 5.36 -14.60 -7.65
N TYR A 151 6.39 -15.26 -7.09
CA TYR A 151 7.78 -14.82 -7.17
C TYR A 151 8.34 -15.03 -8.58
N ARG A 152 8.19 -16.22 -9.17
CA ARG A 152 8.72 -16.55 -10.51
C ARG A 152 8.05 -15.80 -11.65
N VAL A 153 6.76 -15.49 -11.54
CA VAL A 153 6.04 -14.74 -12.59
C VAL A 153 6.33 -13.24 -12.54
N CYS A 154 6.97 -12.75 -11.48
CA CYS A 154 7.26 -11.33 -11.34
C CYS A 154 8.33 -10.91 -12.38
N PRO A 155 8.05 -9.91 -13.24
CA PRO A 155 9.04 -9.39 -14.19
C PRO A 155 10.24 -8.73 -13.50
N VAL A 156 10.03 -8.25 -12.27
CA VAL A 156 11.02 -7.53 -11.46
C VAL A 156 11.39 -8.40 -10.24
N ILE A 157 11.66 -9.69 -10.51
CA ILE A 157 12.03 -10.69 -9.50
C ILE A 157 13.26 -10.24 -8.69
N ASP A 158 13.34 -10.68 -7.43
CA ASP A 158 14.40 -10.33 -6.45
C ASP A 158 14.48 -8.85 -6.04
N LYS A 159 13.70 -7.98 -6.69
CA LYS A 159 13.59 -6.55 -6.36
C LYS A 159 12.18 -6.22 -5.90
N ALA A 160 11.17 -6.46 -6.73
CA ALA A 160 9.77 -6.19 -6.38
C ALA A 160 9.16 -7.24 -5.44
N ILE A 161 9.66 -8.47 -5.50
CA ILE A 161 9.22 -9.55 -4.62
C ILE A 161 10.41 -10.44 -4.26
N THR A 162 10.55 -10.76 -2.97
CA THR A 162 11.53 -11.69 -2.43
C THR A 162 10.84 -12.83 -1.70
N LEU A 163 11.58 -13.92 -1.46
CA LEU A 163 11.14 -15.04 -0.63
C LEU A 163 11.94 -15.05 0.67
N GLU A 164 11.37 -14.45 1.72
CA GLU A 164 11.99 -14.37 3.04
C GLU A 164 11.92 -15.73 3.74
N ARG A 165 13.05 -16.15 4.30
CA ARG A 165 13.17 -17.44 4.97
C ARG A 165 12.82 -17.28 6.44
N THR A 166 11.80 -17.98 6.88
CA THR A 166 11.46 -18.05 8.31
C THR A 166 11.34 -19.50 8.79
N HIS A 167 11.51 -19.71 10.08
CA HIS A 167 11.42 -21.04 10.67
C HIS A 167 9.95 -21.42 10.89
N ASN A 168 9.57 -22.64 10.52
CA ASN A 168 8.23 -23.13 10.80
C ASN A 168 8.08 -23.42 12.31
N VAL A 169 7.31 -22.59 13.01
CA VAL A 169 7.05 -22.73 14.46
C VAL A 169 6.32 -24.02 14.83
N ARG A 170 5.57 -24.63 13.90
CA ARG A 170 4.80 -25.86 14.14
C ARG A 170 5.68 -27.11 14.07
N THR A 171 6.65 -27.15 13.16
CA THR A 171 7.46 -28.36 12.94
C THR A 171 8.92 -28.23 13.37
N THR A 172 9.42 -27.01 13.58
CA THR A 172 10.79 -26.69 14.01
C THR A 172 11.90 -27.31 13.15
N ARG A 173 11.57 -27.78 11.94
CA ARG A 173 12.51 -28.46 11.03
C ARG A 173 12.42 -27.98 9.58
N HIS A 174 11.33 -27.29 9.21
CA HIS A 174 11.12 -26.82 7.85
C HIS A 174 11.23 -25.29 7.80
N THR A 175 11.89 -24.79 6.76
CA THR A 175 11.91 -23.36 6.44
C THR A 175 10.69 -23.01 5.59
N MET A 176 9.99 -21.95 5.95
CA MET A 176 8.93 -21.35 5.14
C MET A 176 9.54 -20.22 4.29
N PHE A 177 9.06 -20.10 3.06
CA PHE A 177 9.52 -19.10 2.09
C PHE A 177 8.41 -18.07 1.90
N LEU A 178 8.38 -17.04 2.76
CA LEU A 178 7.30 -16.06 2.76
C LEU A 178 7.50 -15.04 1.64
N PRO A 179 6.50 -14.84 0.76
CA PRO A 179 6.61 -13.83 -0.28
C PRO A 179 6.47 -12.44 0.33
N THR A 180 7.50 -11.61 0.18
CA THR A 180 7.53 -10.22 0.63
C THR A 180 7.58 -9.30 -0.58
N VAL A 181 6.60 -8.41 -0.72
CA VAL A 181 6.56 -7.43 -1.80
C VAL A 181 7.21 -6.12 -1.35
N HIS A 182 8.13 -5.61 -2.15
CA HIS A 182 8.83 -4.34 -1.90
C HIS A 182 8.22 -3.21 -2.72
N SER A 183 7.61 -2.25 -2.02
CA SER A 183 6.84 -1.17 -2.66
C SER A 183 7.66 -0.26 -3.57
N GLU A 184 8.97 -0.17 -3.35
CA GLU A 184 9.87 0.67 -4.15
C GLU A 184 10.06 0.15 -5.58
N HIS A 185 9.92 -1.16 -5.78
CA HIS A 185 10.18 -1.83 -7.06
C HIS A 185 8.92 -2.46 -7.67
N CYS A 186 7.88 -2.70 -6.88
CA CYS A 186 6.62 -3.23 -7.39
C CYS A 186 5.99 -2.26 -8.40
N THR A 187 5.68 -2.76 -9.59
CA THR A 187 5.04 -1.96 -10.65
C THR A 187 3.52 -1.98 -10.58
N GLY A 188 2.94 -2.96 -9.87
CA GLY A 188 1.50 -3.21 -9.87
C GLY A 188 0.97 -3.86 -11.15
N CYS A 189 1.81 -4.60 -11.90
CA CYS A 189 1.38 -5.22 -13.16
C CYS A 189 0.30 -6.31 -13.01
N GLY A 190 0.08 -6.86 -11.82
CA GLY A 190 -0.97 -7.86 -11.59
C GLY A 190 -0.59 -9.31 -11.89
N LYS A 191 0.56 -9.59 -12.52
CA LYS A 191 0.96 -10.97 -12.88
C LYS A 191 0.95 -11.92 -11.67
N CYS A 192 1.38 -11.45 -10.49
CA CYS A 192 1.36 -12.24 -9.26
C CYS A 192 -0.05 -12.59 -8.77
N GLU A 193 -1.04 -11.70 -8.94
CA GLU A 193 -2.43 -11.93 -8.56
C GLU A 193 -3.11 -12.89 -9.53
N LYS A 194 -2.90 -12.71 -10.85
CA LYS A 194 -3.41 -13.63 -11.88
C LYS A 194 -2.89 -15.04 -11.69
N SER A 195 -1.58 -15.18 -11.46
CA SER A 195 -0.94 -16.49 -11.34
C SER A 195 -1.07 -17.12 -9.96
N CYS A 196 -1.69 -16.45 -8.98
CA CYS A 196 -1.98 -17.09 -7.71
C CYS A 196 -2.88 -18.32 -7.93
N VAL A 197 -2.38 -19.48 -7.53
CA VAL A 197 -2.99 -20.80 -7.76
C VAL A 197 -4.27 -21.05 -6.96
N LEU A 198 -4.57 -20.17 -5.99
CA LEU A 198 -5.80 -20.22 -5.20
C LEU A 198 -6.98 -19.70 -6.03
N GLU A 199 -8.19 -20.18 -5.76
CA GLU A 199 -9.43 -19.70 -6.40
C GLU A 199 -9.63 -18.19 -6.15
N VAL A 200 -9.47 -17.79 -4.88
CA VAL A 200 -9.38 -16.39 -4.45
C VAL A 200 -7.92 -16.10 -4.14
N ALA A 201 -7.34 -15.13 -4.85
CA ALA A 201 -5.92 -14.82 -4.71
C ALA A 201 -5.59 -14.26 -3.31
N ALA A 202 -4.58 -14.85 -2.66
CA ALA A 202 -4.05 -14.36 -1.38
C ALA A 202 -3.22 -13.07 -1.54
N ILE A 203 -2.59 -12.90 -2.70
CA ILE A 203 -1.87 -11.69 -3.10
C ILE A 203 -2.72 -10.92 -4.11
N LYS A 204 -2.99 -9.65 -3.83
CA LYS A 204 -3.83 -8.78 -4.66
C LYS A 204 -3.11 -7.48 -4.96
N VAL A 205 -3.41 -6.87 -6.11
CA VAL A 205 -2.88 -5.57 -6.49
C VAL A 205 -3.93 -4.52 -6.22
N PHE A 206 -3.50 -3.43 -5.58
CA PHE A 206 -4.34 -2.29 -5.29
C PHE A 206 -3.72 -1.01 -5.82
N PRO A 207 -4.51 0.07 -5.97
CA PRO A 207 -3.97 1.42 -6.09
C PRO A 207 -3.01 1.71 -4.94
N ILE A 208 -1.89 2.38 -5.22
CA ILE A 208 -0.81 2.60 -4.23
C ILE A 208 -1.33 3.26 -2.95
N ARG A 209 -2.23 4.24 -3.08
CA ARG A 209 -2.88 4.94 -1.95
C ARG A 209 -3.68 4.03 -0.99
N LEU A 210 -4.08 2.84 -1.44
CA LEU A 210 -4.84 1.88 -0.65
C LEU A 210 -3.94 0.80 -0.05
N ALA A 211 -2.86 0.43 -0.73
CA ALA A 211 -1.95 -0.63 -0.26
C ALA A 211 -0.76 -0.13 0.56
N LYS A 212 -0.29 1.11 0.33
CA LYS A 212 0.89 1.65 1.00
C LYS A 212 0.47 2.60 2.12
N GLY A 213 0.94 2.31 3.35
CA GLY A 213 0.88 3.26 4.46
C GLY A 213 1.95 4.35 4.36
N GLU A 214 1.74 5.45 5.06
CA GLU A 214 2.71 6.54 5.19
C GLU A 214 3.05 6.76 6.67
N LEU A 215 4.33 6.96 6.96
CA LEU A 215 4.77 7.38 8.28
C LEU A 215 4.34 8.83 8.50
N GLY A 216 3.73 9.11 9.66
CA GLY A 216 3.44 10.48 10.06
C GLY A 216 4.73 11.31 10.14
N ALA A 217 4.66 12.58 9.73
CA ALA A 217 5.83 13.45 9.64
C ALA A 217 6.61 13.65 10.95
N HIS A 218 5.99 13.34 12.09
CA HIS A 218 6.61 13.41 13.42
C HIS A 218 7.42 12.16 13.79
N TYR A 219 7.32 11.06 13.04
CA TYR A 219 8.15 9.88 13.24
C TYR A 219 9.47 10.02 12.47
N LEU A 220 10.57 10.08 13.21
CA LEU A 220 11.91 10.08 12.67
C LEU A 220 12.51 8.67 12.81
N ILE A 221 13.03 8.16 11.69
CA ILE A 221 13.68 6.86 11.65
C ILE A 221 15.11 7.02 12.18
N GLY A 222 15.39 6.46 13.36
CA GLY A 222 16.65 6.69 14.07
C GLY A 222 17.92 6.39 13.26
N TRP A 223 17.94 5.30 12.47
CA TRP A 223 19.09 4.95 11.64
C TRP A 223 19.26 5.87 10.41
N GLU A 224 18.17 6.45 9.89
CA GLU A 224 18.25 7.44 8.81
C GLU A 224 18.78 8.77 9.33
N GLU A 225 18.30 9.20 10.50
CA GLU A 225 18.76 10.43 11.13
C GLU A 225 20.21 10.33 11.61
N GLN A 226 20.62 9.18 12.15
CA GLN A 226 22.02 8.89 12.44
C GLN A 226 22.90 9.00 11.19
N ARG A 227 22.45 8.44 10.06
CA ARG A 227 23.19 8.54 8.79
C ARG A 227 23.31 9.99 8.31
N LYS A 228 22.30 10.84 8.55
CA LYS A 228 22.34 12.27 8.22
C LYS A 228 23.26 13.05 9.16
N ALA A 229 23.23 12.75 10.45
CA ALA A 229 24.02 13.43 11.49
C ALA A 229 25.48 12.95 11.55
N GLY A 230 25.77 11.74 11.06
CA GLY A 230 27.08 11.10 11.16
C GLY A 230 27.35 10.43 12.52
N GLU A 231 26.46 10.61 13.50
CA GLU A 231 26.54 10.02 14.84
C GLU A 231 25.15 9.65 15.38
N SER A 232 25.11 8.80 16.41
CA SER A 232 23.84 8.41 17.03
C SER A 232 23.18 9.63 17.69
N LEU A 233 21.92 9.90 17.33
CA LEU A 233 21.11 10.92 18.00
C LEU A 233 20.62 10.46 19.38
N VAL A 234 20.68 9.16 19.66
CA VAL A 234 20.40 8.59 20.97
C VAL A 234 21.68 8.67 21.79
N ALA A 235 21.59 9.26 22.99
CA ALA A 235 22.70 9.33 23.94
C ALA A 235 23.28 7.93 24.16
N PRO A 236 24.61 7.79 24.26
CA PRO A 236 25.22 6.49 24.50
C PRO A 236 24.64 5.89 25.78
N GLU A 237 24.34 4.60 25.73
CA GLU A 237 23.85 3.87 26.89
C GLU A 237 24.95 3.90 27.95
N ILE A 238 24.70 4.64 29.03
CA ILE A 238 25.62 4.72 30.16
C ILE A 238 25.52 3.37 30.86
N GLU A 239 26.63 2.64 30.92
CA GLU A 239 26.69 1.36 31.61
C GLU A 239 26.32 1.58 33.09
N HIS A 240 25.08 1.24 33.44
CA HIS A 240 24.61 1.34 34.81
C HIS A 240 25.25 0.22 35.63
N GLN A 241 26.39 0.53 36.25
CA GLN A 241 26.96 -0.31 37.29
C GLN A 241 26.11 -0.19 38.55
N TYR A 242 25.02 -0.94 38.62
CA TYR A 242 24.38 -1.23 39.90
C TYR A 242 25.31 -2.14 40.72
N ASN A 243 25.31 -2.02 42.04
CA ASN A 243 26.13 -2.81 42.96
C ASN A 243 25.87 -4.32 42.78
N LEU A 244 26.55 -4.94 41.81
CA LEU A 244 26.58 -6.38 41.63
C LEU A 244 27.43 -6.99 42.75
N PRO A 245 27.05 -8.16 43.28
CA PRO A 245 27.95 -8.94 44.13
C PRO A 245 29.24 -9.26 43.35
N GLU A 246 30.37 -9.34 44.06
CA GLU A 246 31.67 -9.70 43.45
C GLU A 246 31.56 -10.99 42.61
N GLY A 247 32.02 -10.92 41.36
CA GLY A 247 32.03 -12.06 40.43
C GLY A 247 30.82 -12.17 39.49
N TYR A 248 29.81 -11.32 39.62
CA TYR A 248 28.62 -11.33 38.75
C TYR A 248 28.70 -10.26 37.67
N LYS A 249 28.27 -10.60 36.45
CA LYS A 249 28.10 -9.65 35.33
C LYS A 249 26.68 -9.74 34.78
N TYR A 250 26.15 -8.61 34.30
CA TYR A 250 24.95 -8.63 33.47
C TYR A 250 25.30 -9.18 32.08
N GLU A 251 24.59 -10.21 31.63
CA GLU A 251 24.58 -10.55 30.21
C GLU A 251 23.59 -9.64 29.49
N GLN A 252 23.86 -9.32 28.22
CA GLN A 252 22.87 -8.67 27.34
C GLN A 252 21.78 -9.70 26.98
N GLY A 253 20.92 -10.04 27.94
CA GLY A 253 19.91 -11.10 27.89
C GLY A 253 19.20 -11.29 29.25
N PRO A 254 18.20 -12.20 29.37
CA PRO A 254 17.42 -12.35 30.59
C PRO A 254 18.18 -13.19 31.64
N GLY A 255 19.25 -12.66 32.23
CA GLY A 255 19.96 -13.35 33.31
C GLY A 255 21.26 -12.71 33.78
N LEU A 256 21.59 -12.97 35.06
CA LEU A 256 22.89 -12.73 35.67
C LEU A 256 23.69 -14.04 35.64
N SER A 257 24.86 -14.04 35.01
CA SER A 257 25.79 -15.17 35.06
C SER A 257 26.99 -14.84 35.96
N GLY A 258 27.46 -15.82 36.73
CA GLY A 258 28.60 -15.67 37.63
C GLY A 258 29.39 -16.97 37.71
N GLU A 259 30.69 -16.88 37.44
CA GLU A 259 31.67 -17.84 37.98
C GLU A 259 32.32 -17.16 39.18
N ALA A 260 32.21 -17.79 40.36
CA ALA A 260 32.78 -17.26 41.59
C ALA A 260 34.30 -17.12 41.47
N ALA A 261 34.81 -15.89 41.63
CA ALA A 261 36.24 -15.63 41.69
C ALA A 261 36.83 -16.22 42.99
N PRO A 262 38.03 -16.87 42.95
CA PRO A 262 38.69 -17.33 44.15
C PRO A 262 39.15 -16.14 45.01
N PRO A 263 39.23 -16.30 46.34
CA PRO A 263 39.41 -15.19 47.27
C PRO A 263 40.76 -14.48 47.07
N ALA A 264 40.69 -13.15 47.04
CA ALA A 264 41.86 -12.28 46.86
C ALA A 264 42.81 -12.33 48.07
N ALA A 265 44.11 -12.40 47.79
CA ALA A 265 45.15 -12.17 48.78
C ALA A 265 45.19 -10.68 49.17
N ALA A 266 45.32 -10.42 50.47
CA ALA A 266 45.24 -9.11 51.10
C ALA A 266 46.25 -8.08 50.52
N GLN A 267 45.75 -6.90 50.17
CA GLN A 267 46.58 -5.72 49.92
C GLN A 267 46.71 -4.85 51.19
N PRO A 268 47.88 -4.23 51.44
CA PRO A 268 48.11 -3.42 52.64
C PRO A 268 47.41 -2.06 52.56
N GLY A 269 46.96 -1.59 53.72
CA GLY A 269 46.02 -0.49 53.89
C GLY A 269 46.48 0.90 53.43
N VAL A 270 45.48 1.72 53.10
CA VAL A 270 45.60 3.16 52.80
C VAL A 270 44.85 3.94 53.89
N PRO A 271 45.33 5.12 54.33
CA PRO A 271 44.97 5.72 55.62
C PRO A 271 43.59 6.38 55.65
N LYS A 272 43.09 6.51 56.89
CA LYS A 272 41.79 7.05 57.28
C LYS A 272 41.78 8.59 57.22
N ALA A 273 40.99 9.15 56.32
CA ALA A 273 40.56 10.56 56.27
C ALA A 273 39.34 10.63 55.31
N LEU A 274 38.16 11.15 55.61
CA LEU A 274 37.61 11.95 56.70
C LEU A 274 36.14 11.52 56.84
N HIS A 275 35.70 11.30 58.07
CA HIS A 275 34.27 11.19 58.39
C HIS A 275 33.64 12.59 58.27
N GLY A 276 32.54 12.69 57.52
CA GLY A 276 31.57 13.75 57.65
C GLY A 276 30.32 13.14 58.28
N ASP A 277 30.13 13.43 59.56
CA ASP A 277 28.94 13.12 60.36
C ASP A 277 27.67 13.81 59.82
N GLN A 278 26.52 13.36 60.34
CA GLN A 278 25.16 13.95 60.34
C GLN A 278 24.24 13.39 59.23
N LEU A 279 23.13 12.69 59.50
CA LEU A 279 22.32 12.41 60.69
C LEU A 279 21.74 10.99 60.61
#